data_AF-A0A2T6ZCK9-F1
#
_entry.id   AF-A0A2T6ZCK9-F1
#
_cell.length_a   1.000
_cell.length_b   1.000
_cell.length_c   1.000
_cell.angle_alpha   90.00
_cell.angle_beta   90.00
_cell.angle_gamma   90.00
#
_symmetry.space_group_name_H-M   'P 1'
#
loop_
_entity.id
_entity.type
_entity.pdbx_description
1 polymer ?
#
loop_
_entity_poly.entity_id
_entity_poly.type
_entity_poly.pdbx_seq_one_letter_code
_entity_poly.pdbx_strand_id
1 'polypeptide(L)'
;MSQAEKAIQKPGQLDTLITYQKEMILILVGRHEVDVGKRGAVITLQEASHKLKEIQLIINIPRSTIAGIIKHVQNLSKDEKENCNPSYPGPWLNNTVLNPLPHPRRPRKFSDEDHPTVVQYATRNRAQRHKSFALLAKELPFSIYRTQVAIVLKKQGYSLHIPCIKPAVSQPNYEARHRFCEENRTKPVEGY
;
A
#
# COMPACT_ATOMS: atom_id res chain seq x y z
N MET A 1 11.29 -69.33 -26.29
CA MET A 1 10.11 -68.53 -26.66
C MET A 1 9.09 -68.66 -25.54
N SER A 2 8.40 -67.65 -25.03
CA SER A 2 8.58 -66.20 -24.87
C SER A 2 7.61 -65.86 -23.75
N GLN A 3 8.05 -65.14 -22.71
CA GLN A 3 7.22 -64.74 -21.56
C GLN A 3 6.27 -63.58 -21.93
N ALA A 4 5.38 -63.79 -22.90
CA ALA A 4 4.55 -62.73 -23.48
C ALA A 4 3.05 -62.90 -23.26
N GLU A 5 2.63 -63.71 -22.28
CA GLU A 5 1.20 -63.87 -21.95
C GLU A 5 1.01 -63.89 -20.43
N LYS A 6 1.03 -62.70 -19.81
CA LYS A 6 0.29 -62.39 -18.57
C LYS A 6 0.57 -60.95 -18.13
N ALA A 7 -0.23 -60.01 -18.61
CA ALA A 7 -0.47 -58.75 -17.92
C ALA A 7 -1.86 -58.23 -18.29
N ILE A 8 -2.86 -58.85 -17.68
CA ILE A 8 -4.23 -58.34 -17.61
C ILE A 8 -4.20 -57.03 -16.80
N GLN A 9 -4.53 -55.94 -17.49
CA GLN A 9 -5.37 -54.83 -17.04
C GLN A 9 -5.54 -54.66 -15.52
N LYS A 10 -4.89 -53.64 -14.97
CA LYS A 10 -5.35 -52.97 -13.73
C LYS A 10 -5.98 -51.63 -14.10
N PRO A 11 -7.32 -51.52 -14.19
CA PRO A 11 -8.02 -50.29 -14.55
C PRO A 11 -8.01 -49.19 -13.46
N GLY A 12 -7.19 -49.31 -12.40
CA GLY A 12 -7.19 -48.39 -11.26
C GLY A 12 -6.06 -47.36 -11.19
N GLN A 13 -5.04 -47.43 -12.07
CA GLN A 13 -3.87 -46.55 -12.00
C GLN A 13 -3.98 -45.28 -12.87
N LEU A 14 -4.80 -45.31 -13.93
CA LEU A 14 -5.04 -44.13 -14.77
C LEU A 14 -5.99 -43.14 -14.10
N ASP A 15 -7.02 -43.63 -13.42
CA ASP A 15 -8.01 -42.75 -12.76
C ASP A 15 -7.43 -42.00 -11.56
N THR A 16 -6.47 -42.60 -10.85
CA THR A 16 -5.72 -41.94 -9.76
C THR A 16 -4.77 -40.87 -10.28
N LEU A 17 -4.09 -41.09 -11.41
CA LEU A 17 -3.25 -40.06 -12.05
C LEU A 17 -4.08 -38.87 -12.56
N ILE A 18 -5.28 -39.12 -13.09
CA ILE A 18 -6.20 -38.08 -13.57
C ILE A 18 -6.79 -37.28 -12.40
N THR A 19 -7.08 -37.91 -11.25
CA THR A 19 -7.53 -37.19 -10.05
C THR A 19 -6.42 -36.37 -9.41
N TYR A 20 -5.20 -36.90 -9.32
CA TYR A 20 -4.04 -36.12 -8.84
C TYR A 20 -3.69 -34.93 -9.75
N GLN A 21 -3.82 -35.06 -11.07
CA GLN A 21 -3.67 -33.89 -11.98
C GLN A 21 -4.80 -32.87 -11.80
N LYS A 22 -6.05 -33.30 -11.58
CA LYS A 22 -7.18 -32.39 -11.32
C LYS A 22 -7.05 -31.67 -9.97
N GLU A 23 -6.55 -32.35 -8.93
CA GLU A 23 -6.34 -31.75 -7.60
C GLU A 23 -5.13 -30.81 -7.57
N MET A 24 -4.06 -31.10 -8.32
CA MET A 24 -2.92 -30.17 -8.48
C MET A 24 -3.29 -28.88 -9.23
N ILE A 25 -4.32 -28.90 -10.09
CA ILE A 25 -4.83 -27.70 -10.77
C ILE A 25 -5.71 -26.85 -9.83
N LEU A 26 -6.25 -27.41 -8.74
CA LEU A 26 -7.14 -26.70 -7.81
C LEU A 26 -6.41 -25.87 -6.75
N ILE A 27 -5.11 -26.09 -6.53
CA ILE A 27 -4.32 -25.43 -5.47
C ILE A 27 -3.35 -24.43 -6.10
N LEU A 28 -3.89 -23.45 -6.81
CA LEU A 28 -3.21 -22.18 -7.11
C LEU A 28 -4.24 -21.07 -7.33
N VAL A 29 -5.33 -21.06 -6.56
CA VAL A 29 -6.15 -19.85 -6.34
C VAL A 29 -5.40 -18.92 -5.38
N GLY A 30 -4.12 -18.69 -5.66
CA GLY A 30 -3.50 -17.43 -5.28
C GLY A 30 -4.29 -16.34 -6.00
N ARG A 31 -4.50 -15.20 -5.35
CA ARG A 31 -5.03 -14.04 -6.05
C ARG A 31 -4.11 -13.77 -7.24
N HIS A 32 -4.59 -14.03 -8.46
CA HIS A 32 -3.84 -13.66 -9.66
C HIS A 32 -3.77 -12.14 -9.68
N GLU A 33 -2.66 -11.60 -9.18
CA GLU A 33 -2.36 -10.18 -9.33
C GLU A 33 -2.16 -9.94 -10.83
N VAL A 34 -3.16 -9.31 -11.43
CA VAL A 34 -3.11 -8.92 -12.84
C VAL A 34 -2.42 -7.57 -12.90
N ASP A 35 -1.14 -7.61 -13.26
CA ASP A 35 -0.33 -6.44 -13.54
C ASP A 35 -0.88 -5.64 -14.73
N VAL A 36 -0.53 -4.35 -14.77
CA VAL A 36 -0.88 -3.36 -15.79
C VAL A 36 -0.60 -3.90 -17.20
N GLY A 37 0.58 -4.50 -17.40
CA GLY A 37 0.98 -5.05 -18.70
C GLY A 37 0.05 -6.17 -19.18
N LYS A 38 -0.39 -7.05 -18.28
CA LYS A 38 -1.31 -8.13 -18.64
C LYS A 38 -2.72 -7.62 -18.92
N ARG A 39 -3.16 -6.55 -18.24
CA ARG A 39 -4.45 -5.89 -18.52
C ARG A 39 -4.43 -5.22 -19.90
N GLY A 40 -3.37 -4.49 -20.22
CA GLY A 40 -3.19 -3.89 -21.56
C GLY A 40 -3.17 -4.95 -22.66
N ALA A 41 -2.47 -6.07 -22.44
CA ALA A 41 -2.48 -7.19 -23.38
C ALA A 41 -3.88 -7.80 -23.57
N VAL A 42 -4.68 -7.95 -22.50
CA VAL A 42 -6.07 -8.41 -22.62
C VAL A 42 -6.91 -7.45 -23.46
N ILE A 43 -6.76 -6.14 -23.26
CA ILE A 43 -7.53 -5.12 -23.99
C ILE A 43 -7.16 -5.12 -25.47
N THR A 44 -5.87 -5.10 -25.79
CA THR A 44 -5.37 -5.11 -27.18
C THR A 44 -5.76 -6.39 -27.93
N LEU A 45 -5.69 -7.56 -27.29
CA LEU A 45 -6.15 -8.81 -27.91
C LEU A 45 -7.68 -8.85 -28.08
N GLN A 46 -8.43 -8.22 -27.17
CA GLN A 46 -9.87 -8.09 -27.30
C GLN A 46 -10.25 -7.14 -28.46
N GLU A 47 -9.52 -6.04 -28.65
CA GLU A 47 -9.68 -5.13 -29.79
C GLU A 47 -9.36 -5.82 -31.12
N ALA A 48 -8.33 -6.67 -31.14
CA ALA A 48 -8.02 -7.56 -32.25
C ALA A 48 -9.03 -8.73 -32.44
N SER A 49 -10.15 -8.74 -31.71
CA SER A 49 -11.25 -9.70 -31.84
C SER A 49 -10.91 -11.16 -31.53
N HIS A 50 -9.89 -11.41 -30.69
CA HIS A 50 -9.57 -12.76 -30.23
C HIS A 50 -10.63 -13.33 -29.28
N LYS A 51 -10.82 -14.65 -29.33
CA LYS A 51 -11.74 -15.34 -28.40
C LYS A 51 -11.11 -15.44 -27.01
N LEU A 52 -11.92 -15.39 -25.95
CA LEU A 52 -11.46 -15.52 -24.56
C LEU A 52 -10.60 -16.77 -24.30
N LYS A 53 -10.84 -17.87 -25.04
CA LYS A 53 -10.03 -19.09 -24.96
C LYS A 53 -8.60 -18.87 -25.45
N GLU A 54 -8.43 -18.10 -26.52
CA GLU A 54 -7.13 -17.79 -27.13
C GLU A 54 -6.36 -16.81 -26.24
N ILE A 55 -7.03 -15.77 -25.74
CA ILE A 55 -6.45 -14.79 -24.80
C ILE A 55 -5.94 -15.49 -23.53
N GLN A 56 -6.71 -16.46 -23.00
CA GLN A 56 -6.26 -17.27 -21.87
C GLN A 56 -4.97 -18.04 -22.16
N LEU A 57 -4.85 -18.64 -23.34
CA LEU A 57 -3.67 -19.42 -23.72
C LEU A 57 -2.43 -18.52 -23.88
N ILE A 58 -2.61 -17.30 -24.39
CA ILE A 58 -1.52 -16.36 -24.64
C ILE A 58 -1.04 -15.70 -23.34
N ILE A 59 -1.95 -15.21 -22.49
CA ILE A 59 -1.61 -14.39 -21.32
C ILE A 59 -1.55 -15.22 -20.03
N ASN A 60 -2.05 -16.46 -20.06
CA ASN A 60 -2.14 -17.36 -18.91
C ASN A 60 -2.90 -16.73 -17.72
N ILE A 61 -4.10 -16.20 -18.00
CA ILE A 61 -5.02 -15.64 -17.01
C ILE A 61 -6.36 -16.39 -17.07
N PRO A 62 -7.02 -16.65 -15.93
CA PRO A 62 -8.36 -17.26 -15.92
C PRO A 62 -9.38 -16.49 -16.77
N ARG A 63 -10.24 -17.20 -17.48
CA ARG A 63 -11.28 -16.60 -18.33
C ARG A 63 -12.20 -15.65 -17.57
N SER A 64 -12.52 -15.98 -16.32
CA SER A 64 -13.32 -15.13 -15.43
C SER A 64 -12.68 -13.76 -15.21
N THR A 65 -11.36 -13.73 -15.02
CA THR A 65 -10.59 -12.50 -14.85
C THR A 65 -10.51 -11.69 -16.14
N ILE A 66 -10.30 -12.35 -17.30
CA ILE A 66 -10.33 -11.70 -18.62
C ILE A 66 -11.69 -11.04 -18.87
N ALA A 67 -12.78 -11.79 -18.66
CA ALA A 67 -14.14 -11.27 -18.80
C ALA A 67 -14.41 -10.10 -17.85
N GLY A 68 -13.90 -10.17 -16.61
CA GLY A 68 -13.97 -9.08 -15.64
C GLY A 68 -13.25 -7.80 -16.10
N ILE A 69 -12.06 -7.94 -16.70
CA ILE A 69 -11.31 -6.80 -17.27
C ILE A 69 -12.10 -6.17 -18.41
N ILE A 70 -12.56 -6.97 -19.38
CA ILE A 70 -13.33 -6.47 -20.53
C ILE A 70 -14.59 -5.74 -20.08
N LYS A 71 -15.34 -6.33 -19.14
CA LYS A 71 -16.55 -5.70 -18.58
C LYS A 71 -16.23 -4.38 -17.88
N HIS A 72 -15.11 -4.31 -17.16
CA HIS A 72 -14.68 -3.07 -16.51
C HIS A 72 -14.37 -1.97 -17.53
N VAL A 73 -13.63 -2.27 -18.60
CA VAL A 73 -13.34 -1.31 -19.68
C VAL A 73 -14.63 -0.85 -20.37
N GLN A 74 -15.55 -1.78 -20.65
CA GLN A 74 -16.85 -1.44 -21.24
C GLN A 74 -17.68 -0.52 -20.34
N ASN A 75 -17.67 -0.75 -19.02
CA ASN A 75 -18.39 0.11 -18.08
C ASN A 75 -17.75 1.51 -17.98
N LEU A 76 -16.42 1.61 -17.94
CA LEU A 76 -15.72 2.90 -17.97
C LEU A 76 -16.08 3.71 -19.22
N SER A 77 -16.16 3.06 -20.39
CA SER A 77 -16.55 3.73 -21.65
C SER A 77 -18.00 4.23 -21.68
N LYS A 78 -18.86 3.77 -20.75
CA LYS A 78 -20.24 4.26 -20.58
C LYS A 78 -20.26 5.45 -19.63
N ASP A 79 -19.52 5.38 -18.53
CA ASP A 79 -19.43 6.44 -17.52
C ASP A 79 -18.73 7.70 -18.09
N GLU A 80 -17.74 7.54 -18.98
CA GLU A 80 -17.10 8.67 -19.69
C GLU A 80 -18.05 9.39 -20.66
N LYS A 81 -19.03 8.68 -21.24
CA LYS A 81 -20.04 9.31 -22.13
C LYS A 81 -21.02 10.21 -21.39
N GLU A 82 -21.21 10.02 -20.09
CA GLU A 82 -22.07 10.86 -19.26
C GLU A 82 -21.35 12.11 -18.72
N ASN A 83 -20.02 12.19 -18.81
CA ASN A 83 -19.23 13.22 -18.13
C ASN A 83 -18.09 13.89 -18.95
N CYS A 84 -18.01 13.72 -20.27
CA CYS A 84 -16.93 14.34 -21.06
C CYS A 84 -17.33 15.60 -21.86
N ASN A 85 -16.58 16.68 -21.61
CA ASN A 85 -16.43 17.85 -22.49
C ASN A 85 -15.89 17.42 -23.88
N PRO A 86 -16.33 18.05 -24.99
CA PRO A 86 -16.17 17.52 -26.35
C PRO A 86 -14.79 17.79 -27.01
N SER A 87 -13.74 18.06 -26.25
CA SER A 87 -12.44 18.39 -26.82
C SER A 87 -11.48 17.19 -26.71
N TYR A 88 -11.22 16.55 -27.86
CA TYR A 88 -10.19 15.54 -28.21
C TYR A 88 -10.67 14.10 -28.51
N PRO A 89 -10.37 13.58 -29.73
CA PRO A 89 -10.65 12.20 -30.11
C PRO A 89 -9.41 11.32 -29.94
N GLY A 90 -9.47 10.31 -29.09
CA GLY A 90 -8.47 9.24 -29.03
C GLY A 90 -8.73 8.25 -27.89
N PRO A 91 -8.48 6.94 -28.07
CA PRO A 91 -8.63 5.96 -27.01
C PRO A 91 -7.44 6.07 -26.06
N TRP A 92 -7.53 6.97 -25.08
CA TRP A 92 -6.54 7.03 -24.02
C TRP A 92 -6.80 5.85 -23.08
N LEU A 93 -5.88 4.89 -23.04
CA LEU A 93 -5.78 3.94 -21.94
C LEU A 93 -5.33 4.73 -20.70
N ASN A 94 -6.24 5.50 -20.11
CA ASN A 94 -5.99 6.23 -18.88
C ASN A 94 -5.55 5.22 -17.81
N ASN A 95 -4.65 5.64 -16.91
CA ASN A 95 -4.13 4.78 -15.83
C ASN A 95 -5.25 4.12 -14.99
N THR A 96 -6.45 4.68 -14.99
CA THR A 96 -7.69 4.17 -14.39
C THR A 96 -8.27 2.94 -15.09
N VAL A 97 -8.11 2.82 -16.41
CA VAL A 97 -8.54 1.65 -17.21
C VAL A 97 -7.66 0.44 -16.88
N LEU A 98 -6.36 0.70 -16.70
CA LEU A 98 -5.37 -0.33 -16.42
C LEU A 98 -5.26 -0.66 -14.92
N ASN A 99 -5.58 0.28 -14.02
CA ASN A 99 -5.59 0.06 -12.58
C ASN A 99 -6.97 0.34 -12.00
N PRO A 100 -7.74 -0.70 -11.62
CA PRO A 100 -9.02 -0.47 -10.97
C PRO A 100 -8.78 0.30 -9.67
N LEU A 101 -9.68 1.22 -9.34
CA LEU A 101 -9.60 1.97 -8.10
C LEU A 101 -9.47 1.00 -6.91
N PRO A 102 -8.64 1.36 -5.91
CA PRO A 102 -8.53 0.54 -4.71
C PRO A 102 -9.91 0.40 -4.09
N HIS A 103 -10.21 -0.81 -3.60
CA HIS A 103 -11.49 -1.09 -2.97
C HIS A 103 -11.73 -0.07 -1.83
N PRO A 104 -12.98 0.42 -1.68
CA PRO A 104 -13.31 1.31 -0.58
C PRO A 104 -12.90 0.63 0.73
N ARG A 105 -11.98 1.27 1.44
CA ARG A 105 -11.49 0.73 2.72
C ARG A 105 -12.56 0.93 3.76
N ARG A 106 -12.57 0.05 4.77
CA ARG A 106 -13.37 0.26 5.98
C ARG A 106 -13.11 1.68 6.51
N PRO A 107 -14.15 2.47 6.82
CA PRO A 107 -13.98 3.80 7.38
C PRO A 107 -13.11 3.73 8.64
N ARG A 108 -12.19 4.69 8.77
CA ARG A 108 -11.30 4.77 9.92
C ARG A 108 -12.12 5.20 11.14
N LYS A 109 -11.85 4.59 12.29
CA LYS A 109 -12.44 4.99 13.58
C LYS A 109 -11.93 6.33 14.12
N PHE A 110 -10.94 6.90 13.45
CA PHE A 110 -10.18 8.06 13.87
C PHE A 110 -10.12 9.01 12.67
N SER A 111 -10.63 10.22 12.86
CA SER A 111 -10.74 11.22 11.79
C SER A 111 -9.39 11.83 11.49
N ASP A 112 -9.16 12.22 10.24
CA ASP A 112 -7.97 12.98 9.87
C ASP A 112 -7.98 14.38 10.53
N GLU A 113 -9.16 14.88 10.96
CA GLU A 113 -9.31 16.13 11.74
C GLU A 113 -8.78 16.02 13.18
N ASP A 114 -8.77 14.82 13.75
CA ASP A 114 -8.29 14.59 15.12
C ASP A 114 -6.75 14.47 15.18
N HIS A 115 -6.11 14.20 14.04
CA HIS A 115 -4.66 14.10 13.91
C HIS A 115 -3.91 15.33 14.44
N PRO A 116 -4.23 16.57 14.01
CA PRO A 116 -3.56 17.76 14.51
C PRO A 116 -3.73 17.94 16.02
N THR A 117 -4.88 17.57 16.59
CA THR A 117 -5.11 17.63 18.05
C THR A 117 -4.16 16.70 18.80
N VAL A 118 -3.95 15.47 18.31
CA VAL A 118 -2.94 14.54 18.89
C VAL A 118 -1.55 15.14 18.85
N VAL A 119 -1.15 15.71 17.71
CA VAL A 119 0.20 16.27 17.50
C VAL A 119 0.42 17.50 18.38
N GLN A 120 -0.54 18.43 18.42
CA GLN A 120 -0.46 19.61 19.26
C GLN A 120 -0.37 19.23 20.73
N TYR A 121 -1.19 18.28 21.21
CA TYR A 121 -1.15 17.84 22.58
C TYR A 121 0.19 17.17 22.95
N ALA A 122 0.71 16.31 22.09
CA ALA A 122 1.96 15.60 22.33
C ALA A 122 3.19 16.50 22.30
N THR A 123 3.18 17.58 21.51
CA THR A 123 4.35 18.44 21.29
C THR A 123 4.36 19.72 22.14
N ARG A 124 3.23 20.09 22.74
CA ARG A 124 3.01 21.35 23.47
C ARG A 124 4.07 21.64 24.55
N ASN A 125 4.34 20.69 25.45
CA ASN A 125 5.29 20.89 26.55
C ASN A 125 6.36 19.79 26.63
N ARG A 126 7.51 20.11 27.25
CA ARG A 126 8.58 19.12 27.52
C ARG A 126 8.02 17.89 28.24
N ALA A 127 7.23 18.09 29.30
CA ALA A 127 6.64 16.99 30.05
C ALA A 127 5.80 16.07 29.14
N GLN A 128 4.99 16.62 28.24
CA GLN A 128 4.14 15.86 27.31
C GLN A 128 4.98 15.11 26.26
N ARG A 129 6.05 15.72 25.75
CA ARG A 129 6.97 15.06 24.80
C ARG A 129 7.65 13.82 25.35
N HIS A 130 7.79 13.72 26.68
CA HIS A 130 8.38 12.56 27.36
C HIS A 130 7.33 11.56 27.88
N LYS A 131 6.02 11.83 27.72
CA LYS A 131 4.98 10.87 28.12
C LYS A 131 4.96 9.67 27.17
N SER A 132 4.64 8.51 27.72
CA SER A 132 4.41 7.32 26.90
C SER A 132 3.14 7.49 26.05
N PHE A 133 3.08 6.83 24.90
CA PHE A 133 1.90 6.87 24.03
C PHE A 133 0.61 6.38 24.72
N ALA A 134 0.74 5.49 25.71
CA ALA A 134 -0.40 5.03 26.51
C ALA A 134 -0.97 6.12 27.43
N LEU A 135 -0.11 6.98 28.00
CA LEU A 135 -0.55 8.12 28.80
C LEU A 135 -1.18 9.20 27.93
N LEU A 136 -0.55 9.51 26.79
CA LEU A 136 -1.11 10.46 25.81
C LEU A 136 -2.50 10.03 25.35
N ALA A 137 -2.69 8.74 25.06
CA ALA A 137 -3.98 8.19 24.65
C ALA A 137 -5.09 8.33 25.70
N LYS A 138 -4.75 8.29 27.00
CA LYS A 138 -5.71 8.43 28.10
C LYS A 138 -6.12 9.89 28.35
N GLU A 139 -5.23 10.84 28.06
CA GLU A 139 -5.43 12.26 28.36
C GLU A 139 -6.11 13.04 27.21
N LEU A 140 -6.19 12.44 26.02
CA LEU A 140 -6.87 13.04 24.88
C LEU A 140 -8.40 12.98 25.05
N PRO A 141 -9.14 13.96 24.50
CA PRO A 141 -10.60 14.06 24.69
C PRO A 141 -11.41 13.02 23.91
N PHE A 142 -10.75 12.14 23.14
CA PHE A 142 -11.38 11.11 22.32
C PHE A 142 -10.72 9.75 22.51
N SER A 143 -11.47 8.69 22.25
CA SER A 143 -11.02 7.30 22.42
C SER A 143 -10.04 6.91 21.31
N ILE A 144 -8.76 6.96 21.62
CA ILE A 144 -7.67 6.56 20.72
C ILE A 144 -6.79 5.48 21.36
N TYR A 145 -6.35 4.51 20.57
CA TYR A 145 -5.41 3.50 21.05
C TYR A 145 -3.96 4.00 20.99
N ARG A 146 -3.11 3.55 21.93
CA ARG A 146 -1.68 3.89 21.98
C ARG A 146 -0.94 3.67 20.65
N THR A 147 -1.34 2.66 19.87
CA THR A 147 -0.75 2.33 18.57
C THR A 147 -1.12 3.36 17.51
N GLN A 148 -2.33 3.90 17.56
CA GLN A 148 -2.77 4.96 16.65
C GLN A 148 -2.02 6.26 16.94
N VAL A 149 -1.85 6.63 18.21
CA VAL A 149 -0.99 7.77 18.62
C VAL A 149 0.42 7.62 18.05
N ALA A 150 1.02 6.43 18.19
CA ALA A 150 2.35 6.15 17.64
C ALA A 150 2.40 6.27 16.11
N ILE A 151 1.38 5.75 15.40
CA ILE A 151 1.29 5.86 13.92
C ILE A 151 1.16 7.32 13.49
N VAL A 152 0.34 8.12 14.17
CA VAL A 152 0.13 9.55 13.86
C VAL A 152 1.44 10.31 14.05
N LEU A 153 2.06 10.18 15.21
CA LEU A 153 3.32 10.86 15.52
C LEU A 153 4.43 10.41 14.58
N LYS A 154 4.48 9.13 14.21
CA LYS A 154 5.45 8.61 13.23
C LYS A 154 5.26 9.20 11.84
N LYS A 155 4.02 9.27 11.35
CA LYS A 155 3.72 9.90 10.05
C LYS A 155 4.12 11.37 10.01
N GLN A 156 4.05 12.05 11.14
CA GLN A 156 4.41 13.46 11.30
C GLN A 156 5.90 13.68 11.63
N GLY A 157 6.73 12.64 11.60
CA GLY A 157 8.17 12.75 11.83
C GLY A 157 8.60 12.71 13.31
N TYR A 158 7.67 12.58 14.25
CA TYR A 158 7.96 12.54 15.70
C TYR A 158 8.27 11.12 16.22
N SER A 159 8.54 10.15 15.35
CA SER A 159 8.76 8.74 15.74
C SER A 159 10.00 8.47 16.59
N LEU A 160 10.98 9.37 16.53
CA LEU A 160 12.28 9.19 17.18
C LEU A 160 12.66 10.51 17.85
N HIS A 161 12.33 10.67 19.12
CA HIS A 161 13.00 11.66 19.93
C HIS A 161 14.42 11.14 20.19
N ILE A 162 15.40 11.61 19.41
CA ILE A 162 16.80 11.45 19.78
C ILE A 162 17.07 12.50 20.86
N PRO A 163 17.33 12.11 22.12
CA PRO A 163 17.66 13.08 23.15
C PRO A 163 18.98 13.75 22.76
N CYS A 164 18.99 15.07 22.63
CA CYS A 164 20.24 15.80 22.54
C CYS A 164 20.96 15.67 23.89
N ILE A 165 22.11 15.01 23.90
CA ILE A 165 22.96 14.97 25.09
C ILE A 165 23.55 16.36 25.25
N LYS A 166 23.04 17.10 26.25
CA LYS A 166 23.69 18.35 26.66
C LYS A 166 24.86 17.99 27.58
N PRO A 167 26.06 18.58 27.37
CA PRO A 167 27.14 18.40 28.32
C PRO A 167 26.69 18.93 29.69
N ALA A 168 27.02 18.23 30.76
CA ALA A 168 26.84 18.75 32.10
C ALA A 168 27.81 19.92 32.29
N VAL A 169 27.27 21.13 32.39
CA VAL A 169 28.06 22.35 32.59
C VAL A 169 27.90 22.76 34.04
N SER A 170 29.02 23.03 34.74
CA SER A 170 28.98 23.58 36.09
C SER A 170 28.39 24.99 36.08
N GLN A 171 27.80 25.42 37.20
CA GLN A 171 27.20 26.75 37.34
C GLN A 171 28.18 27.90 36.97
N PRO A 172 29.46 27.89 37.41
CA PRO A 172 30.42 28.92 37.01
C PRO A 172 30.66 28.97 35.50
N ASN A 173 30.73 27.81 34.85
CA ASN A 173 30.90 27.74 33.39
C ASN A 173 29.65 28.21 32.65
N TYR A 174 28.46 27.99 33.19
CA TYR A 174 27.22 28.52 32.62
C TYR A 174 27.23 30.05 32.64
N GLU A 175 27.58 30.66 33.79
CA GLU A 175 27.66 32.11 33.94
C GLU A 175 28.75 32.73 33.06
N ALA A 176 29.92 32.11 32.97
CA ALA A 176 30.99 32.57 32.09
C ALA A 176 30.56 32.58 30.61
N ARG A 177 29.88 31.53 30.15
CA ARG A 177 29.34 31.46 28.79
C ARG A 177 28.26 32.51 28.55
N HIS A 178 27.38 32.74 29.54
CA HIS A 178 26.36 33.78 29.44
C HIS A 178 26.99 35.18 29.33
N ARG A 179 27.96 35.52 30.19
CA ARG A 179 28.68 36.81 30.11
C ARG A 179 29.41 36.98 28.79
N PHE A 180 30.12 35.95 28.32
CA PHE A 180 30.79 35.98 27.02
C PHE A 180 29.80 36.28 25.88
N CYS A 181 28.62 35.65 25.88
CA CYS A 181 27.60 35.92 24.87
C CYS A 181 27.08 37.35 24.93
N GLU A 182 26.84 37.91 26.12
CA GLU A 182 26.38 39.30 26.26
C GLU A 182 27.46 40.31 25.83
N GLU A 183 28.71 40.10 26.23
CA GLU A 183 29.85 40.99 25.89
C GLU A 183 30.18 41.01 24.40
N ASN A 184 29.90 39.92 23.68
CA ASN A 184 30.20 39.78 22.26
C ASN A 184 28.96 39.82 21.36
N ARG A 185 27.78 40.14 21.93
CA ARG A 185 26.50 40.17 21.20
C ARG A 185 26.49 41.15 20.02
N THR A 186 27.22 42.24 20.14
CA THR A 186 27.25 43.35 19.18
C THR A 186 28.54 43.41 18.35
N LYS A 187 29.53 42.55 18.66
CA LYS A 187 30.78 42.55 17.92
C LYS A 187 30.60 41.77 16.61
N PRO A 188 31.08 42.30 15.47
CA PRO A 188 31.09 41.54 14.24
C PRO A 188 31.97 40.29 14.42
N VAL A 189 31.49 39.14 13.95
CA VAL A 189 32.33 37.94 13.92
C VAL A 189 33.33 38.13 12.79
N GLU A 190 34.57 38.46 13.12
CA GLU A 190 35.63 38.56 12.12
C GLU A 190 35.85 37.18 11.48
N GLY A 191 35.66 37.10 10.15
CA GLY A 191 36.01 35.93 9.34
C GLY A 191 34.88 35.05 8.83
N TYR A 192 33.63 35.51 8.79
CA TYR A 192 32.55 34.90 7.98
C TYR A 192 32.02 35.87 6.92
#